data_AF-A0A1I1WX34-F1
#
_entry.id   AF-A0A1I1WX34-F1
#
_cell.length_a   1.000
_cell.length_b   1.000
_cell.length_c   1.000
_cell.angle_alpha   90.00
_cell.angle_beta   90.00
_cell.angle_gamma   90.00
#
_symmetry.space_group_name_H-M   'P 1'
#
loop_
_entity.id
_entity.type
_entity.pdbx_description
1 polymer ?
#
loop_
_entity_poly.entity_id
_entity_poly.type
_entity_poly.pdbx_seq_one_letter_code
_entity_poly.pdbx_strand_id
1 'polypeptide(L)'
;MKSPLIPINVISIYKNSLGDLLPLPTRMAKCTPDTHTAIINTAMGLAKKGGRLILSDLFRSYDMQAQSHQDYISKKKKAFSPPPGGSFHEAGRAFDLDLSAIKISLADFWAIAAKSGIFPIIKQPKAGVSESWHFDCRGSHQIVYQYYEDGKGTNFKPYTAAAASGILSLGVHVDAFEGNQVQAAIQSCIIRLGKVIGNIDGQIGRKTQKALEELEIPLDMANPANMLMQAENMVQKKFQAEFTMPSV
;
A
#
# COMPACT_ATOMS: atom_id res chain seq x y z
N MET A 1 12.21 -0.69 12.10
CA MET A 1 11.80 -2.05 11.66
C MET A 1 10.95 -1.89 10.41
N LYS A 2 11.19 -2.70 9.38
CA LYS A 2 10.35 -2.73 8.18
C LYS A 2 8.94 -3.22 8.50
N SER A 3 7.93 -2.70 7.81
CA SER A 3 6.57 -3.21 7.92
C SER A 3 6.55 -4.66 7.40
N PRO A 4 6.13 -5.65 8.21
CA PRO A 4 6.18 -7.04 7.77
C PRO A 4 5.09 -7.33 6.75
N LEU A 5 5.38 -8.21 5.80
CA LEU A 5 4.36 -8.88 5.00
C LEU A 5 4.02 -10.22 5.66
N ILE A 6 2.76 -10.38 6.04
CA ILE A 6 2.25 -11.58 6.70
C ILE A 6 1.34 -12.35 5.74
N PRO A 7 1.30 -13.69 5.83
CA PRO A 7 0.37 -14.48 5.03
C PRO A 7 -1.08 -14.15 5.42
N ILE A 8 -1.99 -14.26 4.45
CA ILE A 8 -3.44 -14.19 4.68
C ILE A 8 -4.13 -15.34 3.96
N ASN A 9 -5.10 -15.99 4.62
CA ASN A 9 -5.94 -16.99 3.97
C ASN A 9 -7.24 -16.34 3.51
N VAL A 10 -7.38 -16.13 2.20
CA VAL A 10 -8.55 -15.50 1.58
C VAL A 10 -8.93 -16.23 0.30
N ILE A 11 -10.24 -16.47 0.11
CA ILE A 11 -10.75 -17.09 -1.10
C ILE A 11 -10.58 -16.14 -2.28
N SER A 12 -10.25 -16.72 -3.43
CA SER A 12 -9.98 -15.98 -4.66
C SER A 12 -10.90 -16.39 -5.80
N ILE A 13 -10.78 -15.67 -6.92
CA ILE A 13 -11.50 -16.00 -8.17
C ILE A 13 -10.97 -17.27 -8.86
N TYR A 14 -9.80 -17.77 -8.48
CA TYR A 14 -9.20 -18.94 -9.10
C TYR A 14 -9.99 -20.20 -8.76
N LYS A 15 -10.07 -21.14 -9.70
CA LYS A 15 -10.86 -22.37 -9.56
C LYS A 15 -10.01 -23.61 -9.81
N ASN A 16 -10.33 -24.70 -9.14
CA ASN A 16 -9.81 -26.03 -9.49
C ASN A 16 -10.52 -26.57 -10.76
N SER A 17 -10.11 -27.76 -11.22
CA SER A 17 -10.73 -28.43 -12.37
C SER A 17 -12.20 -28.79 -12.18
N LEU A 18 -12.68 -28.85 -10.93
CA LEU A 18 -14.07 -29.12 -10.58
C LEU A 18 -14.93 -27.84 -10.48
N GLY A 19 -14.31 -26.66 -10.60
CA GLY A 19 -14.97 -25.37 -10.51
C GLY A 19 -15.04 -24.76 -9.11
N ASP A 20 -14.49 -25.41 -8.08
CA ASP A 20 -14.44 -24.87 -6.72
C ASP A 20 -13.46 -23.73 -6.63
N LEU A 21 -13.82 -22.69 -5.89
CA LEU A 21 -12.96 -21.54 -5.63
C LEU A 21 -11.78 -21.96 -4.74
N LEU A 22 -10.60 -21.46 -5.09
CA LEU A 22 -9.34 -21.71 -4.41
C LEU A 22 -8.92 -20.51 -3.56
N PRO A 23 -8.10 -20.72 -2.52
CA PRO A 23 -7.38 -19.64 -1.86
C PRO A 23 -6.51 -18.86 -2.84
N LEU A 24 -6.28 -17.59 -2.53
CA LEU A 24 -5.36 -16.76 -3.30
C LEU A 24 -3.96 -17.41 -3.32
N PRO A 25 -3.23 -17.42 -4.47
CA PRO A 25 -1.92 -18.03 -4.55
C PRO A 25 -0.96 -17.46 -3.50
N THR A 26 -0.15 -18.32 -2.87
CA THR A 26 0.73 -17.96 -1.74
C THR A 26 1.66 -16.78 -2.03
N ARG A 27 2.10 -16.62 -3.29
CA ARG A 27 2.91 -15.48 -3.73
C ARG A 27 2.18 -14.14 -3.71
N MET A 28 0.85 -14.15 -3.79
CA MET A 28 -0.05 -12.98 -3.77
C MET A 28 -0.76 -12.81 -2.41
N ALA A 29 -0.90 -13.89 -1.65
CA ALA A 29 -1.60 -13.96 -0.38
C ALA A 29 -0.76 -13.42 0.79
N LYS A 30 -0.26 -12.19 0.64
CA LYS A 30 0.54 -11.48 1.64
C LYS A 30 0.05 -10.05 1.78
N CYS A 31 0.07 -9.52 2.99
CA CYS A 31 -0.28 -8.11 3.23
C CYS A 31 0.34 -7.61 4.53
N THR A 32 0.25 -6.30 4.77
CA THR A 32 0.64 -5.71 6.06
C THR A 32 -0.36 -6.06 7.16
N PRO A 33 0.03 -6.10 8.45
CA PRO A 33 -0.86 -6.50 9.55
C PRO A 33 -2.17 -5.70 9.67
N ASP A 34 -2.13 -4.39 9.43
CA ASP A 34 -3.33 -3.55 9.39
C ASP A 34 -4.21 -3.90 8.19
N THR A 35 -3.62 -4.12 7.02
CA THR A 35 -4.35 -4.57 5.83
C THR A 35 -4.99 -5.94 6.06
N HIS A 36 -4.31 -6.87 6.71
CA HIS A 36 -4.86 -8.18 7.08
C HIS A 36 -6.12 -8.00 7.94
N THR A 37 -5.99 -7.27 9.05
CA THR A 37 -7.11 -6.98 9.96
C THR A 37 -8.26 -6.32 9.22
N ALA A 38 -7.96 -5.38 8.32
CA ALA A 38 -8.95 -4.67 7.54
C ALA A 38 -9.72 -5.60 6.58
N ILE A 39 -9.02 -6.50 5.88
CA ILE A 39 -9.62 -7.49 4.98
C ILE A 39 -10.55 -8.42 5.76
N ILE A 40 -10.09 -8.96 6.90
CA ILE A 40 -10.90 -9.88 7.72
C ILE A 40 -12.16 -9.18 8.26
N ASN A 41 -12.02 -7.98 8.84
CA ASN A 41 -13.16 -7.23 9.35
C ASN A 41 -14.17 -6.88 8.25
N THR A 42 -13.68 -6.54 7.05
CA THR A 42 -14.52 -6.24 5.89
C THR A 42 -15.25 -7.50 5.41
N ALA A 43 -14.57 -8.64 5.34
CA ALA A 43 -15.18 -9.92 5.00
C ALA A 43 -16.28 -10.31 6.00
N MET A 44 -16.04 -10.13 7.31
CA MET A 44 -17.05 -10.37 8.35
C MET A 44 -18.24 -9.42 8.23
N GLY A 45 -18.00 -8.13 7.99
CA GLY A 45 -19.07 -7.14 7.79
C GLY A 45 -19.92 -7.45 6.56
N LEU A 46 -19.29 -7.91 5.49
CA LEU A 46 -19.93 -8.30 4.24
C LEU A 46 -20.75 -9.59 4.37
N ALA A 47 -20.22 -10.59 5.08
CA ALA A 47 -20.92 -11.84 5.37
C ALA A 47 -22.24 -11.62 6.11
N LYS A 48 -22.26 -10.67 7.06
CA LYS A 48 -23.50 -10.26 7.77
C LYS A 48 -24.58 -9.67 6.84
N LYS A 49 -24.21 -9.28 5.62
CA LYS A 49 -25.12 -8.78 4.58
C LYS A 49 -25.39 -9.81 3.47
N GLY A 50 -24.96 -11.06 3.64
CA GLY A 50 -25.13 -12.14 2.65
C GLY A 50 -24.12 -12.12 1.50
N GLY A 51 -23.10 -11.25 1.58
CA GLY A 51 -22.02 -11.17 0.61
C GLY A 51 -20.79 -12.00 0.99
N ARG A 52 -19.83 -12.09 0.07
CA ARG A 52 -18.51 -12.68 0.33
C ARG A 52 -17.41 -11.80 -0.25
N LEU A 53 -16.31 -11.66 0.48
CA LEU A 53 -15.11 -11.02 -0.02
C LEU A 53 -14.27 -12.08 -0.75
N ILE A 54 -14.24 -11.99 -2.07
CA ILE A 54 -13.45 -12.86 -2.95
C ILE A 54 -12.46 -11.98 -3.70
N LEU A 55 -11.17 -12.30 -3.62
CA LEU A 55 -10.10 -11.47 -4.19
C LEU A 55 -9.59 -12.03 -5.53
N SER A 56 -9.22 -11.15 -6.44
CA SER A 56 -8.44 -11.51 -7.63
C SER A 56 -6.96 -11.19 -7.49
N ASP A 57 -6.64 -10.14 -6.73
CA ASP A 57 -5.26 -9.70 -6.50
C ASP A 57 -5.13 -9.07 -5.11
N LEU A 58 -3.92 -9.14 -4.53
CA LEU A 58 -3.55 -8.54 -3.25
C LEU A 58 -2.09 -8.06 -3.30
N PHE A 59 -1.11 -8.92 -3.04
CA PHE A 59 0.30 -8.56 -3.15
C PHE A 59 0.87 -8.89 -4.53
N ARG A 60 1.61 -7.95 -5.10
CA ARG A 60 2.44 -8.17 -6.29
C ARG A 60 3.88 -7.84 -5.95
N SER A 61 4.79 -8.80 -6.11
CA SER A 61 6.22 -8.48 -6.01
C SER A 61 6.64 -7.49 -7.10
N TYR A 62 7.83 -6.90 -6.94
CA TYR A 62 8.46 -6.08 -7.97
C TYR A 62 8.42 -6.75 -9.36
N ASP A 63 8.84 -8.01 -9.47
CA ASP A 63 8.83 -8.75 -10.75
C ASP A 63 7.43 -8.96 -11.30
N MET A 64 6.44 -9.24 -10.43
CA MET A 64 5.04 -9.36 -10.85
C MET A 64 4.49 -8.03 -11.36
N GLN A 65 4.86 -6.93 -10.72
CA GLN A 65 4.48 -5.60 -11.15
C GLN A 65 5.13 -5.26 -12.49
N ALA A 66 6.43 -5.53 -12.65
CA ALA A 66 7.17 -5.33 -13.88
C ALA A 66 6.53 -6.12 -15.04
N GLN A 67 6.22 -7.40 -14.83
CA GLN A 67 5.55 -8.22 -15.84
C GLN A 67 4.15 -7.68 -16.18
N SER A 68 3.34 -7.31 -15.18
CA SER A 68 2.00 -6.74 -15.41
C SER A 68 2.06 -5.41 -16.18
N HIS A 69 3.11 -4.60 -15.95
CA HIS A 69 3.36 -3.38 -16.70
C HIS A 69 3.74 -3.68 -18.16
N GLN A 70 4.63 -4.65 -18.38
CA GLN A 70 5.00 -5.10 -19.73
C GLN A 70 3.80 -5.67 -20.50
N ASP A 71 2.93 -6.44 -19.84
CA ASP A 71 1.71 -6.95 -20.46
C ASP A 71 0.75 -5.82 -20.85
N TYR A 72 0.69 -4.75 -20.07
CA TYR A 72 -0.07 -3.55 -20.41
C TYR A 72 0.52 -2.80 -21.62
N ILE A 73 1.83 -2.50 -21.60
CA ILE A 73 2.52 -1.80 -22.70
C ILE A 73 2.45 -2.60 -24.01
N SER A 74 2.63 -3.92 -23.93
CA SER A 74 2.53 -4.83 -25.08
C SER A 74 1.09 -5.15 -25.50
N LYS A 75 0.08 -4.53 -24.85
CA LYS A 75 -1.36 -4.70 -25.11
C LYS A 75 -1.90 -6.12 -24.89
N LYS A 76 -1.17 -6.99 -24.21
CA LYS A 76 -1.66 -8.29 -23.72
C LYS A 76 -2.71 -8.09 -22.62
N LYS A 77 -2.57 -7.03 -21.83
CA LYS A 77 -3.53 -6.59 -20.81
C LYS A 77 -4.10 -5.21 -21.18
N LYS A 78 -5.42 -5.04 -21.04
CA LYS A 78 -6.09 -3.75 -21.29
C LYS A 78 -6.13 -2.84 -20.05
N ALA A 79 -6.28 -3.43 -18.87
CA ALA A 79 -6.30 -2.69 -17.63
C ALA A 79 -4.92 -2.08 -17.35
N PHE A 80 -4.90 -0.81 -16.98
CA PHE A 80 -3.67 -0.08 -16.69
C PHE A 80 -2.89 -0.78 -15.58
N SER A 81 -1.56 -0.82 -15.73
CA SER A 81 -0.64 -1.26 -14.68
C SER A 81 0.50 -0.25 -14.65
N PRO A 82 0.74 0.44 -13.52
CA PRO A 82 1.89 1.34 -13.43
C PRO A 82 3.21 0.55 -13.50
N PRO A 83 4.33 1.21 -13.81
CA PRO A 83 5.65 0.61 -13.61
C PRO A 83 5.86 0.25 -12.13
N PRO A 84 6.85 -0.60 -11.82
CA PRO A 84 7.27 -0.88 -10.44
C PRO A 84 7.51 0.38 -9.60
N GLY A 85 7.24 0.28 -8.30
CA GLY A 85 7.36 1.41 -7.38
C GLY A 85 6.11 2.31 -7.30
N GLY A 86 5.09 2.02 -8.11
CA GLY A 86 3.91 2.89 -8.27
C GLY A 86 2.58 2.29 -7.83
N SER A 87 2.56 1.08 -7.26
CA SER A 87 1.32 0.39 -6.88
C SER A 87 1.28 -0.01 -5.41
N PHE A 88 0.14 0.21 -4.73
CA PHE A 88 -0.07 -0.31 -3.38
C PHE A 88 -0.17 -1.85 -3.31
N HIS A 89 -0.35 -2.55 -4.45
CA HIS A 89 -0.19 -4.01 -4.49
C HIS A 89 1.24 -4.42 -4.13
N GLU A 90 2.25 -3.66 -4.55
CA GLU A 90 3.66 -3.89 -4.18
C GLU A 90 3.94 -3.60 -2.70
N ALA A 91 3.07 -2.83 -2.05
CA ALA A 91 3.14 -2.56 -0.63
C ALA A 91 2.32 -3.57 0.21
N GLY A 92 1.64 -4.56 -0.41
CA GLY A 92 0.73 -5.47 0.29
C GLY A 92 -0.41 -4.73 1.00
N ARG A 93 -0.88 -3.65 0.36
CA ARG A 93 -1.85 -2.69 0.89
C ARG A 93 -3.00 -2.41 -0.08
N ALA A 94 -3.01 -3.00 -1.27
CA ALA A 94 -4.15 -2.92 -2.19
C ALA A 94 -4.69 -4.31 -2.49
N PHE A 95 -5.96 -4.38 -2.85
CA PHE A 95 -6.58 -5.60 -3.34
C PHE A 95 -7.63 -5.30 -4.40
N ASP A 96 -7.80 -6.27 -5.30
CA ASP A 96 -8.85 -6.31 -6.30
C ASP A 96 -9.86 -7.39 -5.92
N LEU A 97 -11.16 -7.09 -6.01
CA LEU A 97 -12.23 -8.00 -5.57
C LEU A 97 -13.26 -8.32 -6.66
N ASP A 98 -13.88 -9.48 -6.55
CA ASP A 98 -15.02 -9.88 -7.39
C ASP A 98 -16.31 -9.14 -6.97
N LEU A 99 -16.67 -8.10 -7.72
CA LEU A 99 -17.88 -7.31 -7.47
C LEU A 99 -19.18 -8.14 -7.55
N SER A 100 -19.18 -9.30 -8.23
CA SER A 100 -20.37 -10.15 -8.27
C SER A 100 -20.59 -10.94 -6.98
N ALA A 101 -19.53 -11.11 -6.17
CA ALA A 101 -19.53 -11.89 -4.94
C ALA A 101 -20.01 -11.10 -3.71
N ILE A 102 -19.96 -9.76 -3.75
CA ILE A 102 -20.33 -8.94 -2.59
C ILE A 102 -21.84 -8.91 -2.31
N LYS A 103 -22.70 -9.20 -3.31
CA LYS A 103 -24.17 -9.32 -3.17
C LYS A 103 -24.90 -8.11 -2.55
N ILE A 104 -24.22 -6.97 -2.44
CA ILE A 104 -24.76 -5.68 -1.99
C ILE A 104 -24.39 -4.60 -2.99
N SER A 105 -24.94 -3.39 -2.83
CA SER A 105 -24.51 -2.26 -3.64
C SER A 105 -23.04 -1.92 -3.35
N LEU A 106 -22.33 -1.40 -4.36
CA LEU A 106 -20.94 -0.96 -4.18
C LEU A 106 -20.83 0.15 -3.13
N ALA A 107 -21.85 1.00 -2.99
CA ALA A 107 -21.91 2.04 -1.97
C ALA A 107 -21.99 1.45 -0.55
N ASP A 108 -22.81 0.41 -0.35
CA ASP A 108 -22.90 -0.29 0.94
C ASP A 108 -21.58 -0.99 1.27
N PHE A 109 -20.92 -1.58 0.26
CA PHE A 109 -19.59 -2.15 0.44
C PHE A 109 -18.57 -1.09 0.88
N TRP A 110 -18.54 0.08 0.24
CA TRP A 110 -17.66 1.19 0.64
C TRP A 110 -17.90 1.58 2.10
N ALA A 111 -19.15 1.66 2.55
CA ALA A 111 -19.48 1.99 3.93
C ALA A 111 -19.02 0.93 4.94
N ILE A 112 -18.97 -0.34 4.54
CA ILE A 112 -18.40 -1.43 5.36
C ILE A 112 -16.87 -1.31 5.39
N ALA A 113 -16.25 -1.20 4.22
CA ALA A 113 -14.80 -1.17 4.04
C ALA A 113 -14.16 0.05 4.73
N ALA A 114 -14.80 1.22 4.66
CA ALA A 114 -14.30 2.46 5.27
C ALA A 114 -14.12 2.36 6.79
N LYS A 115 -14.93 1.55 7.49
CA LYS A 115 -14.79 1.31 8.94
C LYS A 115 -13.47 0.63 9.30
N SER A 116 -12.87 -0.05 8.32
CA SER A 116 -11.60 -0.76 8.44
C SER A 116 -10.43 0.02 7.81
N GLY A 117 -10.62 1.29 7.44
CA GLY A 117 -9.57 2.09 6.79
C GLY A 117 -9.25 1.66 5.35
N ILE A 118 -10.22 1.04 4.67
CA ILE A 118 -10.12 0.66 3.27
C ILE A 118 -10.81 1.72 2.42
N PHE A 119 -10.11 2.21 1.39
CA PHE A 119 -10.57 3.28 0.53
C PHE A 119 -10.58 2.85 -0.94
N PRO A 120 -11.60 3.25 -1.71
CA PRO A 120 -11.58 3.09 -3.16
C PRO A 120 -10.53 4.02 -3.79
N ILE A 121 -10.10 3.70 -5.01
CA ILE A 121 -9.27 4.61 -5.82
C ILE A 121 -10.08 5.45 -6.81
N ILE A 122 -11.37 5.14 -6.98
CA ILE A 122 -12.30 5.92 -7.79
C ILE A 122 -13.14 6.86 -6.90
N LYS A 123 -13.68 7.93 -7.50
CA LYS A 123 -14.38 9.00 -6.77
C LYS A 123 -15.81 8.66 -6.36
N GLN A 124 -16.45 7.69 -7.02
CA GLN A 124 -17.86 7.35 -6.80
C GLN A 124 -18.09 5.83 -6.87
N PRO A 125 -19.01 5.25 -6.09
CA PRO A 125 -19.28 3.81 -6.04
C PRO A 125 -20.12 3.36 -7.24
N LYS A 126 -19.56 3.51 -8.44
CA LYS A 126 -20.20 3.10 -9.71
C LYS A 126 -19.64 1.76 -10.14
N ALA A 127 -20.49 0.74 -10.19
CA ALA A 127 -20.09 -0.54 -10.76
C ALA A 127 -19.81 -0.39 -12.28
N GLY A 128 -18.87 -1.17 -12.81
CA GLY A 128 -18.59 -1.22 -14.25
C GLY A 128 -17.69 -0.10 -14.79
N VAL A 129 -17.28 0.85 -13.95
CA VAL A 129 -16.17 1.75 -14.30
C VAL A 129 -14.84 1.05 -14.02
N SER A 130 -13.80 1.42 -14.77
CA SER A 130 -12.44 0.94 -14.53
C SER A 130 -12.06 1.15 -13.07
N GLU A 131 -11.41 0.15 -12.46
CA GLU A 131 -10.96 0.18 -11.06
C GLU A 131 -12.08 0.18 -10.00
N SER A 132 -13.35 -0.07 -10.37
CA SER A 132 -14.44 -0.20 -9.38
C SER A 132 -14.28 -1.36 -8.40
N TRP A 133 -13.39 -2.31 -8.71
CA TRP A 133 -13.02 -3.47 -7.89
C TRP A 133 -11.79 -3.22 -7.00
N HIS A 134 -11.08 -2.10 -7.16
CA HIS A 134 -9.77 -1.85 -6.54
C HIS A 134 -9.87 -0.97 -5.30
N PHE A 135 -9.23 -1.42 -4.22
CA PHE A 135 -9.25 -0.73 -2.93
C PHE A 135 -7.88 -0.78 -2.24
N ASP A 136 -7.57 0.26 -1.48
CA ASP A 136 -6.34 0.38 -0.69
C ASP A 136 -6.62 0.41 0.81
N CYS A 137 -5.78 -0.22 1.62
CA CYS A 137 -5.57 0.05 3.03
C CYS A 137 -4.27 0.86 3.21
N ARG A 138 -4.39 2.20 3.10
CA ARG A 138 -3.23 3.09 2.99
C ARG A 138 -2.50 3.31 4.32
N GLY A 139 -3.15 3.07 5.46
CA GLY A 139 -2.56 3.33 6.78
C GLY A 139 -2.00 4.76 6.90
N SER A 140 -0.82 4.89 7.50
CA SER A 140 -0.07 6.15 7.60
C SER A 140 0.43 6.68 6.26
N HIS A 141 0.45 5.89 5.19
CA HIS A 141 0.79 6.38 3.85
C HIS A 141 -0.29 7.29 3.26
N GLN A 142 -1.50 7.31 3.84
CA GLN A 142 -2.49 8.35 3.56
C GLN A 142 -1.97 9.76 3.90
N ILE A 143 -1.05 9.88 4.87
CA ILE A 143 -0.40 11.16 5.19
C ILE A 143 0.48 11.60 4.02
N VAL A 144 1.21 10.67 3.39
CA VAL A 144 2.03 10.96 2.21
C VAL A 144 1.15 11.29 1.00
N TYR A 145 0.04 10.57 0.81
CA TYR A 145 -0.95 10.91 -0.20
C TYR A 145 -1.40 12.37 -0.04
N GLN A 146 -1.90 12.73 1.15
CA GLN A 146 -2.42 14.08 1.40
C GLN A 146 -1.32 15.13 1.29
N TYR A 147 -0.10 14.81 1.74
CA TYR A 147 1.04 15.69 1.63
C TYR A 147 1.32 16.13 0.19
N TYR A 148 1.27 15.19 -0.75
CA TYR A 148 1.44 15.49 -2.18
C TYR A 148 0.19 16.11 -2.81
N GLU A 149 -1.01 15.72 -2.38
CA GLU A 149 -2.26 16.36 -2.80
C GLU A 149 -2.29 17.86 -2.41
N ASP A 150 -1.75 18.20 -1.24
CA ASP A 150 -1.58 19.58 -0.75
C ASP A 150 -0.45 20.35 -1.47
N GLY A 151 0.24 19.75 -2.43
CA GLY A 151 1.33 20.37 -3.19
C GLY A 151 2.64 20.56 -2.42
N LYS A 152 2.83 19.86 -1.28
CA LYS A 152 4.07 19.96 -0.47
C LYS A 152 5.25 19.19 -1.11
N GLY A 153 4.96 18.28 -2.02
CA GLY A 153 5.91 17.62 -2.93
C GLY A 153 5.36 17.60 -4.35
N THR A 154 6.22 17.57 -5.36
CA THR A 154 5.85 17.77 -6.77
C THR A 154 6.46 16.75 -7.73
N ASN A 155 7.41 15.92 -7.30
CA ASN A 155 8.09 14.97 -8.17
C ASN A 155 7.29 13.69 -8.48
N PHE A 156 6.18 13.46 -7.77
CA PHE A 156 5.27 12.34 -7.99
C PHE A 156 3.82 12.81 -7.98
N LYS A 157 2.95 12.02 -8.60
CA LYS A 157 1.51 12.11 -8.32
C LYS A 157 1.23 11.63 -6.89
N PRO A 158 0.19 12.15 -6.20
CA PRO A 158 -0.11 11.79 -4.81
C PRO A 158 -0.20 10.28 -4.55
N TYR A 159 -0.91 9.55 -5.40
CA TYR A 159 -1.02 8.09 -5.30
C TYR A 159 0.34 7.39 -5.43
N THR A 160 1.14 7.77 -6.43
CA THR A 160 2.47 7.19 -6.67
C THR A 160 3.43 7.46 -5.52
N ALA A 161 3.42 8.67 -4.94
CA ALA A 161 4.22 9.00 -3.77
C ALA A 161 3.86 8.14 -2.55
N ALA A 162 2.56 7.96 -2.32
CA ALA A 162 2.06 7.15 -1.22
C ALA A 162 2.37 5.65 -1.41
N ALA A 163 2.25 5.15 -2.64
CA ALA A 163 2.64 3.78 -2.99
C ALA A 163 4.15 3.56 -2.79
N ALA A 164 5.00 4.44 -3.33
CA ALA A 164 6.46 4.39 -3.14
C ALA A 164 6.84 4.43 -1.65
N SER A 165 6.16 5.27 -0.85
CA SER A 165 6.31 5.29 0.61
C SER A 165 5.97 3.94 1.26
N GLY A 166 4.89 3.30 0.81
CA GLY A 166 4.49 1.95 1.23
C GLY A 166 5.55 0.90 0.92
N ILE A 167 6.06 0.89 -0.31
CA ILE A 167 7.05 -0.09 -0.81
C ILE A 167 8.39 0.06 -0.06
N LEU A 168 8.87 1.30 0.12
CA LEU A 168 10.07 1.59 0.92
C LEU A 168 9.94 1.12 2.38
N SER A 169 8.72 1.16 2.95
CA SER A 169 8.46 0.69 4.31
C SER A 169 8.62 -0.82 4.45
N LEU A 170 8.45 -1.59 3.37
CA LEU A 170 8.75 -3.02 3.31
C LEU A 170 10.24 -3.31 3.10
N GLY A 171 11.03 -2.29 2.73
CA GLY A 171 12.42 -2.47 2.31
C GLY A 171 12.56 -2.99 0.88
N VAL A 172 11.51 -2.87 0.07
CA VAL A 172 11.52 -3.23 -1.35
C VAL A 172 12.08 -2.07 -2.18
N HIS A 173 12.81 -2.42 -3.24
CA HIS A 173 13.42 -1.46 -4.16
C HIS A 173 12.36 -0.66 -4.94
N VAL A 174 12.61 0.64 -5.13
CA VAL A 174 11.81 1.53 -5.98
C VAL A 174 12.75 2.20 -6.99
N ASP A 175 12.60 1.86 -8.27
CA ASP A 175 13.53 2.29 -9.35
C ASP A 175 13.78 3.79 -9.39
N ALA A 176 12.75 4.59 -9.08
CA ALA A 176 12.81 6.05 -9.12
C ALA A 176 13.86 6.66 -8.17
N PHE A 177 14.38 5.92 -7.20
CA PHE A 177 15.40 6.40 -6.26
C PHE A 177 16.79 5.84 -6.53
N GLU A 178 16.95 4.92 -7.49
CA GLU A 178 18.25 4.31 -7.85
C GLU A 178 19.04 3.87 -6.60
N GLY A 179 20.24 4.42 -6.37
CA GLY A 179 21.09 4.15 -5.21
C GLY A 179 20.66 4.83 -3.89
N ASN A 180 19.67 5.73 -3.92
CA ASN A 180 19.26 6.55 -2.77
C ASN A 180 18.06 5.98 -1.99
N GLN A 181 17.87 4.66 -2.01
CA GLN A 181 16.73 3.98 -1.38
C GLN A 181 16.59 4.31 0.11
N VAL A 182 17.70 4.32 0.85
CA VAL A 182 17.71 4.56 2.30
C VAL A 182 17.28 5.99 2.60
N GLN A 183 17.79 6.97 1.85
CA GLN A 183 17.48 8.38 1.99
C GLN A 183 16.02 8.66 1.64
N ALA A 184 15.50 8.04 0.58
CA ALA A 184 14.09 8.13 0.23
C ALA A 184 13.19 7.51 1.32
N ALA A 185 13.61 6.38 1.92
CA ALA A 185 12.91 5.78 3.05
C ALA A 185 12.91 6.69 4.29
N ILE A 186 14.01 7.39 4.58
CA ILE A 186 14.09 8.40 5.65
C ILE A 186 13.08 9.53 5.38
N GLN A 187 13.10 10.11 4.18
CA GLN A 187 12.18 11.18 3.77
C GLN A 187 10.71 10.74 3.91
N SER A 188 10.40 9.52 3.45
CA SER A 188 9.09 8.88 3.61
C SER A 188 8.67 8.78 5.09
N CYS A 189 9.56 8.32 5.98
CA CYS A 189 9.27 8.25 7.43
C CYS A 189 9.02 9.64 8.04
N ILE A 190 9.85 10.62 7.68
CA ILE A 190 9.75 12.00 8.18
C ILE A 190 8.40 12.63 7.79
N ILE A 191 7.94 12.44 6.56
CA ILE A 191 6.62 12.91 6.11
C ILE A 191 5.50 12.21 6.89
N ARG A 192 5.57 10.89 7.08
CA ARG A 192 4.60 10.13 7.88
C ARG A 192 4.55 10.58 9.35
N LEU A 193 5.68 11.05 9.88
CA LEU A 193 5.77 11.65 11.21
C LEU A 193 5.17 13.06 11.28
N GLY A 194 4.83 13.67 10.14
CA GLY A 194 4.09 14.93 10.03
C GLY A 194 4.96 16.14 9.67
N LYS A 195 6.23 15.91 9.28
CA LYS A 195 7.15 17.00 8.92
C LYS A 195 7.04 17.37 7.44
N VAL A 196 7.45 18.59 7.11
CA VAL A 196 7.41 19.13 5.74
C VAL A 196 8.82 19.32 5.19
N ILE A 197 9.18 18.51 4.20
CA ILE A 197 10.56 18.42 3.69
C ILE A 197 10.73 18.72 2.20
N GLY A 198 9.63 18.90 1.45
CA GLY A 198 9.64 18.87 -0.01
C GLY A 198 9.40 17.47 -0.56
N ASN A 199 10.15 17.09 -1.59
CA ASN A 199 10.02 15.82 -2.30
C ASN A 199 10.58 14.63 -1.50
N ILE A 200 10.05 13.44 -1.78
CA ILE A 200 10.74 12.17 -1.59
C ILE A 200 11.55 11.94 -2.86
N ASP A 201 12.85 12.20 -2.85
CA ASP A 201 13.74 12.14 -4.02
C ASP A 201 15.11 11.49 -3.70
N GLY A 202 15.31 11.04 -2.46
CA GLY A 202 16.56 10.47 -1.99
C GLY A 202 17.66 11.49 -1.69
N GLN A 203 17.40 12.79 -1.81
CA GLN A 203 18.38 13.84 -1.54
C GLN A 203 18.17 14.48 -0.16
N ILE A 204 19.10 14.24 0.78
CA ILE A 204 19.03 14.80 2.14
C ILE A 204 19.45 16.29 2.15
N GLY A 205 18.51 17.15 1.74
CA GLY A 205 18.68 18.61 1.76
C GLY A 205 18.38 19.25 3.12
N ARG A 206 18.51 20.60 3.18
CA ARG A 206 18.36 21.40 4.41
C ARG A 206 17.04 21.16 5.16
N LYS A 207 15.92 21.02 4.43
CA LYS A 207 14.60 20.78 5.06
C LYS A 207 14.53 19.40 5.71
N THR A 208 15.09 18.37 5.07
CA THR A 208 15.19 17.03 5.65
C THR A 208 16.08 17.02 6.88
N GLN A 209 17.24 17.70 6.82
CA GLN A 209 18.16 17.83 7.96
C GLN A 209 17.48 18.53 9.15
N LYS A 210 16.79 19.65 8.91
CA LYS A 210 16.01 20.34 9.95
C LYS A 210 14.93 19.44 10.55
N ALA A 211 14.22 18.67 9.72
CA ALA A 211 13.20 17.76 10.20
C ALA A 211 13.78 16.59 11.03
N LEU A 212 14.97 16.10 10.69
CA LEU A 212 15.70 15.12 11.50
C LEU A 212 16.07 15.69 12.87
N GLU A 213 16.60 16.92 12.91
CA GLU A 213 16.93 17.63 14.15
C GLU A 213 15.68 17.83 15.03
N GLU A 214 14.56 18.29 14.46
CA GLU A 214 13.29 18.45 15.18
C GLU A 214 12.67 17.12 15.66
N LEU A 215 13.12 15.99 15.12
CA LEU A 215 12.74 14.63 15.55
C LEU A 215 13.79 14.02 16.48
N GLU A 216 14.83 14.78 16.86
CA GLU A 216 15.95 14.34 17.68
C GLU A 216 16.71 13.14 17.08
N ILE A 217 16.74 13.03 15.74
CA ILE A 217 17.51 12.03 15.01
C ILE A 217 18.84 12.67 14.58
N PRO A 218 19.99 12.21 15.10
CA PRO A 218 21.29 12.76 14.72
C PRO A 218 21.55 12.61 13.22
N LEU A 219 22.03 13.68 12.58
CA LEU A 219 22.45 13.63 11.19
C LEU A 219 23.77 12.87 11.07
N ASP A 220 23.72 11.68 10.49
CA ASP A 220 24.89 10.82 10.25
C ASP A 220 24.91 10.34 8.79
N MET A 221 25.50 11.17 7.92
CA MET A 221 25.61 10.85 6.50
C MET A 221 26.58 9.69 6.20
N ALA A 222 27.43 9.31 7.16
CA ALA A 222 28.29 8.12 7.02
C ALA A 222 27.51 6.83 7.31
N ASN A 223 26.42 6.90 8.09
CA ASN A 223 25.55 5.78 8.40
C ASN A 223 24.05 6.11 8.27
N PRO A 224 23.54 6.28 7.04
CA PRO A 224 22.13 6.56 6.81
C PRO A 224 21.20 5.42 7.25
N ALA A 225 21.70 4.18 7.38
CA ALA A 225 20.92 3.07 7.91
C ALA A 225 20.54 3.30 9.38
N ASN A 226 21.42 3.88 10.19
CA ASN A 226 21.12 4.22 11.59
C ASN A 226 20.07 5.34 11.69
N MET A 227 20.16 6.36 10.83
CA MET A 227 19.13 7.41 10.74
C MET A 227 17.76 6.81 10.38
N LEU A 228 17.73 5.92 9.39
CA LEU A 228 16.52 5.24 8.96
C LEU A 228 15.92 4.39 10.08
N MET A 229 16.75 3.61 10.80
CA MET A 229 16.29 2.79 11.92
C MET A 229 15.58 3.63 12.99
N GLN A 230 16.14 4.77 13.37
CA GLN A 230 15.53 5.67 14.34
C GLN A 230 14.19 6.23 13.84
N ALA A 231 14.13 6.70 12.59
CA ALA A 231 12.90 7.19 11.98
C ALA A 231 11.81 6.10 11.91
N GLU A 232 12.18 4.88 11.53
CA GLU A 232 11.27 3.72 11.49
C GLU A 232 10.75 3.36 12.89
N ASN A 233 11.58 3.44 13.93
CA ASN A 233 11.15 3.15 15.30
C ASN A 233 10.10 4.17 15.79
N MET A 234 10.28 5.46 15.44
CA MET A 234 9.28 6.48 15.74
C MET A 234 7.96 6.24 14.98
N VAL A 235 8.05 5.87 13.70
CA VAL A 235 6.90 5.51 12.87
C VAL A 235 6.15 4.31 13.48
N GLN A 236 6.87 3.25 13.86
CA GLN A 236 6.29 2.06 14.48
C GLN A 236 5.59 2.39 15.79
N LYS A 237 6.19 3.24 16.63
CA LYS A 237 5.56 3.70 17.89
C LYS A 237 4.27 4.47 17.64
N LYS A 238 4.22 5.29 16.58
CA LYS A 238 3.06 6.12 16.22
C LYS A 238 1.95 5.35 15.51
N PHE A 239 2.31 4.37 14.66
CA PHE A 239 1.38 3.63 13.79
C PHE A 239 1.45 2.13 14.06
N GLN A 240 1.25 1.74 15.32
CA GLN A 240 1.46 0.37 15.80
C GLN A 240 0.65 -0.69 15.03
N ALA A 241 -0.54 -0.34 14.54
CA ALA A 241 -1.40 -1.25 13.77
C ALA A 241 -0.71 -1.82 12.52
N GLU A 242 0.22 -1.07 11.90
CA GLU A 242 0.97 -1.52 10.72
C GLU A 242 2.04 -2.58 11.05
N PHE A 243 2.31 -2.81 12.33
CA PHE A 243 3.39 -3.68 12.81
C PHE A 243 2.90 -4.74 13.80
N THR A 244 1.69 -4.58 14.34
CA THR A 244 1.13 -5.49 15.34
C THR A 244 0.52 -6.68 14.64
N MET A 245 1.06 -7.87 14.91
CA MET A 245 0.52 -9.11 14.35
C MET A 245 -0.96 -9.26 14.75
N PRO A 246 -1.86 -9.62 13.81
CA PRO A 246 -3.24 -9.89 14.16
C PRO A 246 -3.30 -11.05 15.15
N SER A 247 -4.26 -10.97 16.09
CA SER A 247 -4.55 -12.08 17.00
C SER A 247 -4.96 -13.30 16.17
N VAL A 248 -4.33 -14.44 16.46
CA VAL A 248 -4.62 -15.73 15.82
C VAL A 248 -5.98 -16.26 16.27
#